data_AF-A0A1B5Z9F5-F1
#
_entry.id   AF-A0A1B5Z9F5-F1
#
_cell.length_a   1.000
_cell.length_b   1.000
_cell.length_c   1.000
_cell.angle_alpha   90.00
_cell.angle_beta   90.00
_cell.angle_gamma   90.00
#
_symmetry.space_group_name_H-M   'P 1'
#
loop_
_entity.id
_entity.type
_entity.pdbx_description
1 polymer ?
#
loop_
_entity_poly.entity_id
_entity_poly.type
_entity_poly.pdbx_seq_one_letter_code
_entity_poly.pdbx_strand_id
1 'polypeptide(L)'
;MNNIWKDIWGLQVTERNRHFLWIALHNRLLTNSIKARMRLTHEMCDYCRNFEETGLHVLRDCAVARELWMLVVPLNKRAEFFGSELSHWFQLNLQ
;
A
#
# COMPACT_ATOMS: atom_id res chain seq x y z
N MET A 1 -19.76 1.96 -1.11
CA MET A 1 -18.55 1.10 -1.10
C MET A 1 -18.50 0.43 -2.45
N ASN A 2 -17.79 1.07 -3.39
CA ASN A 2 -17.65 0.58 -4.75
C ASN A 2 -16.99 -0.81 -4.77
N ASN A 3 -17.24 -1.53 -5.86
CA ASN A 3 -17.01 -2.95 -6.10
C ASN A 3 -15.53 -3.43 -6.03
N ILE A 4 -14.64 -2.78 -5.28
CA ILE A 4 -13.19 -3.08 -5.19
C ILE A 4 -12.93 -4.57 -4.95
N TRP A 5 -13.81 -5.24 -4.19
CA TRP A 5 -13.79 -6.70 -4.08
C TRP A 5 -13.80 -7.37 -5.46
N LYS A 6 -14.81 -7.11 -6.30
CA LYS A 6 -14.89 -7.68 -7.64
C LYS A 6 -13.69 -7.30 -8.49
N ASP A 7 -13.16 -6.09 -8.33
CA ASP A 7 -11.97 -5.64 -9.07
C ASP A 7 -10.76 -6.49 -8.67
N ILE A 8 -10.51 -6.69 -7.37
CA ILE A 8 -9.42 -7.54 -6.85
C ILE A 8 -9.58 -8.99 -7.33
N TRP A 9 -10.78 -9.57 -7.23
CA TRP A 9 -10.99 -10.98 -7.59
C TRP A 9 -11.10 -11.23 -9.09
N GLY A 10 -11.32 -10.18 -9.89
CA GLY A 10 -11.31 -10.23 -11.35
C GLY A 10 -9.90 -10.15 -11.96
N LEU A 11 -8.88 -9.75 -11.18
CA LEU A 11 -7.50 -9.67 -11.66
C LEU A 11 -6.98 -11.02 -12.16
N GLN A 12 -6.35 -11.01 -13.34
CA GLN A 12 -5.67 -12.17 -13.93
C GLN A 12 -4.29 -12.40 -13.29
N VAL A 13 -4.29 -12.63 -11.98
CA VAL A 13 -3.09 -12.86 -11.17
C VAL A 13 -3.29 -14.07 -10.25
N THR A 14 -2.19 -14.55 -9.67
CA THR A 14 -2.22 -15.66 -8.70
C THR A 14 -3.14 -15.35 -7.52
N GLU A 15 -3.74 -16.38 -6.93
CA GLU A 15 -4.56 -16.25 -5.71
C GLU A 15 -3.79 -15.58 -4.56
N ARG A 16 -2.48 -15.86 -4.46
CA ARG A 16 -1.60 -15.22 -3.47
C ARG A 16 -1.61 -13.70 -3.61
N ASN A 17 -1.57 -13.18 -4.83
CA ASN A 17 -1.57 -11.74 -5.08
C ASN A 17 -2.95 -11.11 -4.79
N ARG A 18 -4.06 -11.78 -5.17
CA ARG A 18 -5.41 -11.30 -4.83
C ARG A 18 -5.62 -11.23 -3.32
N HIS A 19 -5.21 -12.28 -2.60
CA HIS A 19 -5.29 -12.30 -1.14
C HIS A 19 -4.42 -11.24 -0.48
N PHE A 20 -3.20 -11.02 -0.99
CA PHE A 20 -2.32 -9.95 -0.51
C PHE A 20 -2.97 -8.57 -0.67
N LEU A 21 -3.51 -8.26 -1.84
CA LEU A 21 -4.21 -6.99 -2.11
C LEU A 21 -5.41 -6.80 -1.19
N TRP A 22 -6.17 -7.86 -0.92
CA TRP A 22 -7.29 -7.84 0.02
C TRP A 22 -6.84 -7.49 1.45
N ILE A 23 -5.81 -8.16 1.97
CA ILE A 23 -5.26 -7.86 3.31
C ILE A 23 -4.77 -6.41 3.37
N ALA A 24 -4.08 -5.96 2.32
CA ALA A 24 -3.54 -4.61 2.21
C ALA A 24 -4.62 -3.52 2.21
N LEU A 25 -5.67 -3.68 1.40
CA LEU A 25 -6.82 -2.77 1.34
C LEU A 25 -7.46 -2.57 2.73
N HIS A 26 -7.50 -3.62 3.54
CA HIS A 26 -8.10 -3.60 4.87
C HIS A 26 -7.14 -3.15 5.99
N ASN A 27 -5.96 -2.62 5.67
CA ASN A 27 -4.94 -2.23 6.65
C ASN A 27 -4.59 -3.38 7.62
N ARG A 28 -4.48 -4.61 7.10
CA ARG A 28 -4.17 -5.81 7.90
C ARG A 28 -2.78 -6.41 7.64
N LEU A 29 -1.92 -5.72 6.89
CA LEU A 29 -0.51 -6.10 6.76
C LEU A 29 0.19 -5.98 8.12
N LEU A 30 1.03 -6.95 8.48
CA LEU A 30 1.77 -6.95 9.74
C LEU A 30 2.97 -5.97 9.69
N THR A 31 2.68 -4.68 9.61
CA THR A 31 3.69 -3.61 9.57
C THR A 31 4.22 -3.28 10.96
N ASN A 32 5.31 -2.51 11.05
CA ASN A 32 5.84 -2.06 12.34
C ASN A 32 4.81 -1.26 13.16
N SER A 33 3.93 -0.47 12.54
CA SER A 33 2.79 0.17 13.21
C SER A 33 1.88 -0.84 13.93
N ILE A 34 1.46 -1.92 13.25
CA ILE A 34 0.62 -2.96 13.88
C ILE A 34 1.37 -3.69 14.99
N LYS A 35 2.64 -4.03 14.76
CA LYS A 35 3.47 -4.70 15.77
C LYS A 35 3.72 -3.81 16.99
N ALA A 36 3.86 -2.51 16.82
CA ALA A 36 3.99 -1.55 17.91
C ALA A 36 2.71 -1.45 18.74
N ARG A 37 1.53 -1.45 18.09
CA ARG A 37 0.25 -1.56 18.79
C ARG A 37 0.11 -2.86 19.60
N MET A 38 0.77 -3.93 19.15
CA MET A 38 0.88 -5.20 19.87
C MET A 38 2.01 -5.23 20.93
N ARG A 39 2.77 -4.14 21.10
CA ARG A 39 3.94 -4.03 21.99
C ARG A 39 5.10 -4.97 21.63
N LEU A 40 5.27 -5.28 20.35
CA LEU A 40 6.30 -6.20 19.84
C LEU A 40 7.56 -5.49 19.30
N THR A 41 7.45 -4.23 18.86
CA THR A 41 8.57 -3.42 18.35
C THR A 41 8.21 -1.93 18.35
N HIS A 42 9.10 -1.05 17.90
CA HIS A 42 8.79 0.33 17.54
C HIS A 42 8.02 0.42 16.21
N GLU A 43 7.31 1.52 16.00
CA GLU A 43 6.44 1.78 14.84
C GLU A 43 7.17 2.27 13.59
N MET A 44 8.42 2.73 13.74
CA MET A 44 9.21 3.32 12.66
C MET A 44 9.57 2.31 11.57
N CYS A 45 9.59 2.74 10.31
CA CYS A 45 10.06 1.93 9.20
C CYS A 45 11.57 1.70 9.26
N ASP A 46 12.00 0.45 9.16
CA ASP A 46 13.42 0.07 9.26
C ASP A 46 14.26 0.54 8.07
N TYR A 47 13.59 0.76 6.92
CA TYR A 47 14.22 1.18 5.67
C TYR A 47 14.39 2.69 5.58
N CYS A 48 13.30 3.46 5.72
CA CYS A 48 13.38 4.92 5.59
C CYS A 48 13.78 5.61 6.90
N ARG A 49 13.51 4.97 8.06
CA ARG A 49 13.80 5.46 9.42
C ARG A 49 13.22 6.83 9.79
N ASN A 50 12.34 7.38 8.95
CA ASN A 50 11.82 8.74 9.09
C ASN A 50 10.34 8.79 9.44
N PHE A 51 9.59 7.73 9.13
CA PHE A 51 8.13 7.69 9.29
C PHE A 51 7.67 6.36 9.88
N GLU A 52 6.49 6.38 10.49
CA GLU A 52 5.77 5.18 10.91
C GLU A 52 5.49 4.26 9.71
N GLU A 53 5.75 2.97 9.90
CA GLU A 53 5.49 1.97 8.87
C GLU A 53 4.02 1.55 8.87
N THR A 54 3.21 2.28 8.12
CA THR A 54 1.83 1.90 7.81
C THR A 54 1.75 1.04 6.54
N GLY A 55 0.57 0.45 6.26
CA GLY A 55 0.33 -0.29 5.02
C GLY A 55 0.57 0.57 3.77
N LEU A 56 0.09 1.82 3.76
CA LEU A 56 0.32 2.74 2.64
C LEU A 56 1.80 3.15 2.55
N HIS A 57 2.47 3.33 3.69
CA HIS A 57 3.89 3.64 3.70
C HIS A 57 4.72 2.54 3.03
N VAL A 58 4.58 1.29 3.47
CA VAL A 58 5.38 0.18 2.92
C VAL A 58 5.07 -0.08 1.44
N LEU A 59 3.83 0.15 1.01
CA LEU A 59 3.41 -0.06 -0.38
C LEU A 59 3.77 1.11 -1.31
N ARG A 60 3.85 2.35 -0.81
CA ARG A 60 3.91 3.55 -1.65
C ARG A 60 4.90 4.62 -1.17
N ASP A 61 4.77 5.07 0.08
CA ASP A 61 5.42 6.31 0.54
C ASP A 61 6.84 6.11 1.09
N CYS A 62 7.22 4.87 1.42
CA CYS A 62 8.58 4.54 1.81
C CYS A 62 9.55 4.96 0.71
N ALA A 63 10.68 5.57 1.07
CA ALA A 63 11.69 6.02 0.11
C ALA A 63 12.08 4.92 -0.89
N VAL A 64 12.25 3.69 -0.41
CA VAL A 64 12.57 2.51 -1.22
C VAL A 64 11.45 2.19 -2.24
N ALA A 65 10.19 2.15 -1.80
CA ALA A 65 9.06 1.88 -2.69
C ALA A 65 8.84 3.04 -3.68
N ARG A 66 8.97 4.27 -3.20
CA ARG A 66 8.77 5.49 -3.97
C ARG A 66 9.75 5.60 -5.13
N GLU A 67 11.01 5.20 -4.96
CA GLU A 67 12.00 5.16 -6.05
C GLU A 67 11.52 4.28 -7.21
N LEU A 68 10.99 3.09 -6.93
CA LEU A 68 10.41 2.22 -7.96
C LEU A 68 9.19 2.86 -8.62
N TRP A 69 8.28 3.44 -7.83
CA TRP A 69 7.09 4.09 -8.39
C TRP A 69 7.41 5.29 -9.27
N MET A 70 8.47 6.03 -8.96
CA MET A 70 8.92 7.14 -9.81
C MET A 70 9.35 6.67 -11.20
N LEU A 71 9.80 5.41 -11.37
CA LEU A 71 10.16 4.85 -12.67
C LEU A 71 8.96 4.37 -13.49
N VAL A 72 7.89 3.93 -12.82
CA VAL A 72 6.75 3.28 -13.47
C VAL A 72 5.54 4.21 -13.62
N VAL A 73 5.35 5.16 -12.71
CA VAL A 73 4.18 6.06 -12.69
C VAL A 73 4.43 7.30 -13.57
N PRO A 74 3.59 7.53 -14.61
CA PRO A 74 3.69 8.69 -15.48
C PRO A 74 3.60 10.02 -14.72
N LEU A 75 4.36 11.03 -15.17
CA LEU A 75 4.48 12.32 -14.48
C LEU A 75 3.12 12.98 -14.18
N ASN A 76 2.19 12.94 -15.14
CA ASN A 76 0.85 13.51 -15.02
C ASN A 76 -0.06 12.78 -14.02
N LYS A 77 0.32 11.58 -13.58
CA LYS A 77 -0.41 10.78 -12.58
C LYS A 77 0.20 10.82 -11.19
N ARG A 78 1.42 11.34 -11.04
CA ARG A 78 2.16 11.30 -9.76
C ARG A 78 1.46 12.07 -8.64
N ALA A 79 0.89 13.24 -8.93
CA ALA A 79 0.20 14.05 -7.91
C ALA A 79 -0.97 13.28 -7.30
N GLU A 80 -1.78 12.64 -8.14
CA GLU A 80 -2.92 11.81 -7.73
C GLU A 80 -2.44 10.54 -7.02
N PHE A 81 -1.45 9.84 -7.58
CA PHE A 81 -0.92 8.59 -7.04
C PHE A 81 -0.32 8.74 -5.64
N PHE A 82 0.51 9.76 -5.40
CA PHE A 82 1.16 9.98 -4.10
C PHE A 82 0.29 10.78 -3.12
N GLY A 83 -0.69 11.54 -3.62
CA GLY A 83 -1.58 12.36 -2.78
C GLY A 83 -2.84 11.63 -2.29
N SER A 84 -3.18 10.47 -2.87
CA SER A 84 -4.42 9.75 -2.54
C SER A 84 -4.37 9.03 -1.18
N GLU A 85 -5.49 8.95 -0.48
CA GLU A 85 -5.66 8.05 0.66
C GLU A 85 -5.67 6.58 0.22
N LEU A 86 -5.39 5.62 1.13
CA LEU A 86 -5.25 4.19 0.81
C LEU A 86 -6.41 3.63 -0.04
N SER A 87 -7.65 3.84 0.39
CA SER A 87 -8.83 3.33 -0.32
C SER A 87 -8.95 3.90 -1.74
N HIS A 88 -8.60 5.18 -1.91
CA HIS A 88 -8.62 5.83 -3.22
C HIS A 88 -7.43 5.38 -4.07
N TRP A 89 -6.25 5.18 -3.47
CA TRP A 89 -5.07 4.63 -4.14
C TRP A 89 -5.35 3.26 -4.73
N PHE A 90 -6.01 2.36 -4.00
CA PHE A 90 -6.43 1.06 -4.53
C PHE A 90 -7.40 1.19 -5.70
N GLN A 91 -8.39 2.09 -5.62
CA GLN A 91 -9.32 2.31 -6.73
C GLN A 91 -8.63 2.80 -8.00
N LEU A 92 -7.64 3.69 -7.86
CA LEU A 92 -6.87 4.24 -8.99
C LEU A 92 -5.99 3.19 -9.68
N ASN A 93 -5.54 2.16 -8.95
CA ASN A 93 -4.57 1.18 -9.44
C ASN A 93 -5.18 -0.19 -9.81
N LEU A 94 -6.49 -0.37 -9.58
CA LEU A 94 -7.21 -1.61 -9.91
C LEU A 94 -8.14 -1.46 -11.13
N GLN A 95 -8.23 -0.26 -11.71
CA GLN A 95 -8.88 0.00 -13.01
C GLN A 95 -7.90 -0.24 -14.16
#